data_AF-A0AA51QA45-F1
#
_entry.id   AF-A0AA51QA45-F1
#
_cell.length_a   1.000
_cell.length_b   1.000
_cell.length_c   1.000
_cell.angle_alpha   90.00
_cell.angle_beta   90.00
_cell.angle_gamma   90.00
#
_symmetry.space_group_name_H-M   'P 1'
#
loop_
_entity.id
_entity.type
_entity.pdbx_description
1 polymer ?
#
loop_
_entity_poly.entity_id
_entity_poly.type
_entity_poly.pdbx_seq_one_letter_code
_entity_poly.pdbx_strand_id
1 'polypeptide(L)'
;MNKDQQQNCIDFNQSAGLETCTSTPVTPVTTPAGTRILRVPVTLAERTVTSTLSTNIHFPDPVLEIKDIKKRVKIVQCSLILDPVNPGQSPFDGAPGTLVLRGFVRKNIQYATPICDASGTCVSSNLKSLTVDVPFECMTVIPQGEFLTPPERPQLNSRAEFDFFRSQNLGMGFPEKDHLLSSDLSQFHQRNIAFYNQFPFCEILSHNILEWDEALDRQPLPGNAPFEEGTFTRIVEKMVLRFTIKVLQNQQVRVTAI
;
A
#
# COMPACT_ATOMS: atom_id res chain seq x y z
N MET A 1 -2.23 44.74 -41.70
CA MET A 1 -1.79 43.78 -40.68
C MET A 1 -2.83 43.80 -39.57
N ASN A 2 -3.75 42.83 -39.55
CA ASN A 2 -4.61 42.60 -38.39
C ASN A 2 -4.86 41.08 -38.32
N LYS A 3 -4.27 40.44 -37.32
CA LYS A 3 -4.40 39.01 -37.04
C LYS A 3 -5.42 38.83 -35.92
N ASP A 4 -6.70 38.81 -36.28
CA ASP A 4 -7.71 38.16 -35.46
C ASP A 4 -7.81 36.71 -35.95
N GLN A 5 -7.00 35.84 -35.35
CA GLN A 5 -7.25 34.40 -35.38
C GLN A 5 -7.61 33.95 -33.97
N GLN A 6 -8.92 33.91 -33.78
CA GLN A 6 -9.63 33.25 -32.71
C GLN A 6 -9.12 31.81 -32.60
N GLN A 7 -8.35 31.52 -31.55
CA GLN A 7 -7.80 30.20 -31.31
C GLN A 7 -8.87 29.36 -30.60
N ASN A 8 -9.81 28.84 -31.39
CA ASN A 8 -10.74 27.81 -30.92
C ASN A 8 -9.94 26.54 -30.65
N CYS A 9 -9.83 26.15 -29.39
CA CYS A 9 -8.96 25.04 -28.97
C CYS A 9 -9.49 23.65 -29.33
N ILE A 10 -10.74 23.51 -29.80
CA ILE A 10 -11.33 22.24 -30.24
C ILE A 10 -12.41 22.54 -31.31
N ASP A 11 -12.33 21.88 -32.46
CA ASP A 11 -13.33 21.94 -33.54
C ASP A 11 -14.25 20.71 -33.42
N PHE A 12 -15.49 20.90 -32.93
CA PHE A 12 -16.42 19.82 -32.55
C PHE A 12 -17.23 19.22 -33.72
N ASN A 13 -16.89 19.55 -34.98
CA ASN A 13 -17.72 19.23 -36.14
C ASN A 13 -17.28 17.99 -36.95
N GLN A 14 -16.61 17.01 -36.33
CA GLN A 14 -16.53 15.65 -36.89
C GLN A 14 -16.93 14.61 -35.84
N SER A 15 -18.20 14.19 -35.97
CA SER A 15 -19.01 13.24 -35.18
C SER A 15 -19.37 13.61 -33.74
N ALA A 16 -20.51 14.30 -33.59
CA ALA A 16 -21.29 14.43 -32.36
C ALA A 16 -22.58 13.58 -32.43
N GLY A 17 -22.45 12.31 -32.81
CA GLY A 17 -23.54 11.34 -32.73
C GLY A 17 -23.39 10.48 -31.50
N LEU A 18 -24.19 10.72 -30.46
CA LEU A 18 -24.49 9.70 -29.44
C LEU A 18 -25.52 8.74 -30.03
N GLU A 19 -25.15 8.02 -31.09
CA GLU A 19 -25.99 6.93 -31.58
C GLU A 19 -25.86 5.75 -30.61
N THR A 20 -27.00 5.15 -30.28
CA THR A 20 -27.04 3.96 -29.43
C THR A 20 -26.46 2.79 -30.22
N CYS A 21 -25.21 2.44 -29.92
CA CYS A 21 -24.60 1.24 -30.46
C CYS A 21 -25.35 0.00 -29.94
N THR A 22 -25.87 -0.84 -30.85
CA THR A 22 -26.44 -2.13 -30.48
C THR A 22 -25.32 -3.08 -30.06
N SER A 23 -25.32 -3.50 -28.79
CA SER A 23 -24.45 -4.56 -28.28
C SER A 23 -25.20 -5.89 -28.32
N THR A 24 -24.66 -6.88 -29.01
CA THR A 24 -25.17 -8.26 -28.98
C THR A 24 -24.28 -9.11 -28.07
N PRO A 25 -24.85 -9.82 -27.08
CA PRO A 25 -24.07 -10.72 -26.23
C PRO A 25 -23.47 -11.85 -27.07
N VAL A 26 -22.17 -12.09 -26.92
CA VAL A 26 -21.47 -13.23 -27.53
C VAL A 26 -21.22 -14.26 -26.43
N THR A 27 -21.52 -15.52 -26.72
CA THR A 27 -21.20 -16.62 -25.80
C THR A 27 -19.68 -16.77 -25.73
N PRO A 28 -19.05 -16.62 -24.55
CA PRO A 28 -17.61 -16.77 -24.42
C PRO A 28 -17.22 -18.22 -24.71
N VAL A 29 -16.11 -18.41 -25.44
CA VAL A 29 -15.53 -19.74 -25.64
C VAL A 29 -14.89 -20.19 -24.33
N THR A 30 -15.53 -21.14 -23.65
CA THR A 30 -15.06 -21.66 -22.36
C THR A 30 -14.20 -22.90 -22.54
N THR A 31 -13.31 -23.14 -21.60
CA THR A 31 -12.58 -24.40 -21.50
C THR A 31 -13.55 -25.58 -21.31
N PRO A 32 -13.28 -26.76 -21.92
CA PRO A 32 -14.12 -27.95 -21.72
C PRO A 32 -14.21 -28.37 -20.25
N ALA A 33 -15.34 -28.98 -19.87
CA ALA A 33 -15.61 -29.45 -18.51
C ALA A 33 -14.56 -30.45 -17.97
N GLY A 34 -14.43 -30.51 -16.64
CA GLY A 34 -13.52 -31.42 -15.93
C GLY A 34 -12.56 -30.75 -14.94
N THR A 35 -11.65 -31.53 -14.36
CA THR A 35 -10.66 -31.05 -13.39
C THR A 35 -9.58 -30.21 -14.06
N ARG A 36 -9.34 -29.01 -13.55
CA ARG A 36 -8.34 -28.07 -14.07
C ARG A 36 -7.51 -27.49 -12.92
N ILE A 37 -6.29 -27.08 -13.25
CA ILE A 37 -5.43 -26.31 -12.34
C ILE A 37 -5.44 -24.87 -12.87
N LEU A 38 -5.86 -23.93 -12.02
CA LEU A 38 -5.93 -22.51 -12.34
C LEU A 38 -4.97 -21.76 -11.43
N ARG A 39 -4.41 -20.66 -11.92
CA ARG A 39 -3.69 -19.69 -11.09
C ARG A 39 -4.61 -18.51 -10.81
N VAL A 40 -5.05 -18.36 -9.57
CA VAL A 40 -6.05 -17.37 -9.18
C VAL A 40 -5.66 -16.68 -7.87
N PRO A 41 -6.08 -15.42 -7.66
CA PRO A 41 -5.90 -14.76 -6.38
C PRO A 41 -6.81 -15.40 -5.33
N VAL A 42 -6.21 -16.11 -4.39
CA VAL A 42 -6.92 -16.72 -3.25
C VAL A 42 -6.88 -15.78 -2.07
N THR A 43 -7.99 -15.73 -1.33
CA THR A 43 -8.11 -14.90 -0.13
C THR A 43 -7.44 -15.59 1.04
N LEU A 44 -6.34 -15.02 1.53
CA LEU A 44 -5.62 -15.52 2.70
C LEU A 44 -6.32 -15.10 3.99
N ALA A 45 -6.71 -13.83 4.08
CA ALA A 45 -7.38 -13.27 5.25
C ALA A 45 -8.12 -11.97 4.92
N GLU A 46 -9.15 -11.66 5.69
CA GLU A 46 -9.78 -10.33 5.72
C GLU A 46 -9.66 -9.77 7.14
N ARG A 47 -9.09 -8.57 7.27
CA ARG A 47 -8.69 -8.00 8.56
C ARG A 47 -9.12 -6.55 8.69
N THR A 48 -9.76 -6.23 9.80
CA THR A 48 -10.01 -4.84 10.19
C THR A 48 -8.88 -4.39 11.09
N VAL A 49 -8.08 -3.44 10.61
CA VAL A 49 -6.96 -2.87 11.33
C VAL A 49 -7.38 -1.53 11.91
N THR A 50 -7.03 -1.30 13.18
CA THR A 50 -7.28 -0.04 13.87
C THR A 50 -5.95 0.64 14.17
N SER A 51 -5.84 1.92 13.81
CA SER A 51 -4.70 2.77 14.11
C SER A 51 -5.18 4.07 14.75
N THR A 52 -4.53 4.49 15.83
CA THR A 52 -4.79 5.75 16.51
C THR A 52 -3.73 6.78 16.11
N LEU A 53 -4.16 7.96 15.70
CA LEU A 53 -3.32 9.01 15.15
C LEU A 53 -3.59 10.31 15.91
N SER A 54 -2.53 11.06 16.18
CA SER A 54 -2.61 12.40 16.75
C SER A 54 -1.77 13.33 15.89
N THR A 55 -2.39 14.38 15.35
CA THR A 55 -1.70 15.34 14.48
C THR A 55 -1.93 16.77 14.91
N ASN A 56 -0.99 17.64 14.57
CA ASN A 56 -1.07 19.07 14.82
C ASN A 56 -1.01 19.78 13.48
N ILE A 57 -2.14 20.35 13.05
CA ILE A 57 -2.30 20.98 11.75
C ILE A 57 -2.14 22.48 11.93
N HIS A 58 -1.24 23.07 11.14
CA HIS A 58 -0.96 24.50 11.15
C HIS A 58 -1.51 25.13 9.88
N PHE A 59 -2.34 26.15 10.02
CA PHE A 59 -2.91 26.90 8.91
C PHE A 59 -2.01 28.09 8.57
N PRO A 60 -1.81 28.40 7.27
CA PRO A 60 -0.99 29.54 6.86
C PRO A 60 -1.66 30.89 7.15
N ASP A 61 -2.99 30.88 7.33
CA ASP A 61 -3.82 32.06 7.59
C ASP A 61 -4.67 31.84 8.85
N PRO A 62 -5.09 32.91 9.53
CA PRO A 62 -6.08 32.80 10.61
C PRO A 62 -7.37 32.19 10.08
N VAL A 63 -7.84 31.15 10.77
CA VAL A 63 -9.06 30.42 10.46
C VAL A 63 -10.17 30.90 11.37
N LEU A 64 -11.24 31.42 10.77
CA LEU A 64 -12.47 31.77 11.47
C LEU A 64 -13.30 30.51 11.72
N GLU A 65 -13.49 29.71 10.68
CA GLU A 65 -14.35 28.52 10.72
C GLU A 65 -13.88 27.50 9.66
N ILE A 66 -13.99 26.21 9.99
CA ILE A 66 -13.82 25.13 9.02
C ILE A 66 -15.18 24.77 8.45
N LYS A 67 -15.29 24.76 7.12
CA LYS A 67 -16.54 24.50 6.41
C LYS A 67 -16.74 23.04 6.05
N ASP A 68 -15.69 22.40 5.54
CA ASP A 68 -15.72 20.99 5.19
C ASP A 68 -14.31 20.39 5.25
N ILE A 69 -14.22 19.10 5.55
CA ILE A 69 -12.97 18.35 5.49
C ILE A 69 -13.20 17.05 4.74
N LYS A 70 -12.83 17.02 3.47
CA LYS A 70 -12.86 15.81 2.66
C LYS A 70 -11.67 14.92 2.97
N LYS A 71 -11.94 13.68 3.39
CA LYS A 71 -10.92 12.69 3.79
C LYS A 71 -10.85 11.53 2.81
N ARG A 72 -9.63 11.05 2.55
CA ARG A 72 -9.37 9.85 1.73
C ARG A 72 -8.23 9.06 2.34
N VAL A 73 -8.49 7.82 2.71
CA VAL A 73 -7.45 6.87 3.15
C VAL A 73 -6.77 6.28 1.92
N LYS A 74 -5.43 6.30 1.92
CA LYS A 74 -4.61 5.69 0.88
C LYS A 74 -3.58 4.78 1.52
N ILE A 75 -3.53 3.51 1.11
CA ILE A 75 -2.47 2.58 1.52
C ILE A 75 -1.43 2.56 0.40
N VAL A 76 -0.19 2.82 0.76
CA VAL A 76 0.96 2.79 -0.16
C VAL A 76 1.74 1.49 -0.07
N GLN A 77 1.64 0.79 1.06
CA GLN A 77 2.30 -0.50 1.27
C GLN A 77 1.37 -1.41 2.06
N CYS A 78 1.14 -2.60 1.51
CA CYS A 78 0.51 -3.71 2.22
C CYS A 78 1.26 -4.97 1.83
N SER A 79 2.06 -5.49 2.77
CA SER A 79 2.95 -6.62 2.50
C SER A 79 2.81 -7.65 3.61
N LEU A 80 2.47 -8.87 3.23
CA LEU A 80 2.48 -10.01 4.14
C LEU A 80 3.87 -10.65 4.11
N ILE A 81 4.58 -10.56 5.23
CA ILE A 81 5.86 -11.23 5.45
C ILE A 81 5.57 -12.62 6.02
N LEU A 82 6.16 -13.63 5.38
CA LEU A 82 6.03 -15.02 5.72
C LEU A 82 7.43 -15.62 5.91
N ASP A 83 7.56 -16.50 6.89
CA ASP A 83 8.78 -17.27 7.06
C ASP A 83 8.98 -18.23 5.88
N PRO A 84 10.22 -18.39 5.41
CA PRO A 84 10.51 -19.29 4.30
C PRO A 84 10.37 -20.76 4.69
N VAL A 85 10.21 -21.60 3.67
CA VAL A 85 10.07 -23.05 3.81
C VAL A 85 11.42 -23.68 4.10
N ASN A 86 11.49 -24.48 5.17
CA ASN A 86 12.68 -25.28 5.46
C ASN A 86 12.74 -26.53 4.56
N PRO A 87 13.94 -27.08 4.28
CA PRO A 87 14.07 -28.30 3.50
C PRO A 87 13.21 -29.44 4.06
N GLY A 88 12.39 -30.06 3.21
CA GLY A 88 11.50 -31.15 3.59
C GLY A 88 10.12 -30.74 4.12
N GLN A 89 9.84 -29.43 4.26
CA GLN A 89 8.51 -28.92 4.60
C GLN A 89 7.67 -28.60 3.35
N SER A 90 6.35 -28.67 3.51
CA SER A 90 5.42 -28.18 2.49
C SER A 90 5.40 -26.64 2.49
N PRO A 91 5.26 -26.00 1.31
CA PRO A 91 5.00 -24.56 1.22
C PRO A 91 3.74 -24.11 1.98
N PHE A 92 2.81 -25.02 2.20
CA PHE A 92 1.53 -24.78 2.87
C PHE A 92 1.49 -25.25 4.33
N ASP A 93 2.61 -25.76 4.86
CA ASP A 93 2.67 -26.01 6.30
C ASP A 93 2.46 -24.67 7.01
N GLY A 94 1.53 -24.66 7.96
CA GLY A 94 1.07 -23.39 8.49
C GLY A 94 2.15 -22.69 9.32
N ALA A 95 2.18 -21.37 9.18
CA ALA A 95 3.04 -20.45 9.92
C ALA A 95 2.27 -19.14 10.14
N PRO A 96 2.59 -18.37 11.19
CA PRO A 96 2.09 -17.01 11.32
C PRO A 96 2.63 -16.12 10.19
N GLY A 97 1.90 -15.06 9.85
CA GLY A 97 2.35 -14.03 8.91
C GLY A 97 2.31 -12.65 9.53
N THR A 98 3.31 -11.82 9.25
CA THR A 98 3.35 -10.42 9.71
C THR A 98 2.91 -9.50 8.59
N LEU A 99 1.81 -8.80 8.79
CA LEU A 99 1.28 -7.84 7.83
C LEU A 99 1.80 -6.45 8.15
N VAL A 100 2.56 -5.88 7.21
CA VAL A 100 3.12 -4.53 7.29
C VAL A 100 2.27 -3.59 6.45
N LEU A 101 1.80 -2.51 7.07
CA LEU A 101 0.88 -1.55 6.49
C LEU A 101 1.44 -0.14 6.61
N ARG A 102 1.47 0.58 5.49
CA ARG A 102 1.85 1.99 5.44
C ARG A 102 0.91 2.74 4.54
N GLY A 103 0.49 3.92 4.96
CA GLY A 103 -0.46 4.74 4.23
C GLY A 103 -0.50 6.16 4.75
N PHE A 104 -1.49 6.90 4.26
CA PHE A 104 -1.81 8.22 4.76
C PHE A 104 -3.29 8.54 4.58
N VAL A 105 -3.81 9.42 5.44
CA VAL A 105 -5.11 10.04 5.28
C VAL A 105 -4.90 11.38 4.62
N ARG A 106 -5.31 11.51 3.35
CA ARG A 106 -5.33 12.78 2.64
C ARG A 106 -6.55 13.58 3.08
N LYS A 107 -6.31 14.76 3.64
CA LYS A 107 -7.36 15.70 4.06
C LYS A 107 -7.30 16.91 3.15
N ASN A 108 -8.45 17.26 2.59
CA ASN A 108 -8.65 18.54 1.92
C ASN A 108 -9.61 19.35 2.80
N ILE A 109 -9.04 20.31 3.53
CA ILE A 109 -9.71 21.14 4.51
C ILE A 109 -10.11 22.43 3.82
N GLN A 110 -11.39 22.73 3.80
CA GLN A 110 -11.92 23.99 3.35
C GLN A 110 -12.25 24.87 4.56
N TYR A 111 -11.70 26.08 4.60
CA TYR A 111 -11.80 26.96 5.75
C TYR A 111 -12.03 28.41 5.33
N ALA A 112 -12.66 29.17 6.22
CA ALA A 112 -12.91 30.59 6.06
C ALA A 112 -11.85 31.40 6.81
N THR A 113 -11.29 32.42 6.17
CA THR A 113 -10.35 33.37 6.78
C THR A 113 -10.97 34.77 6.78
N PRO A 114 -10.89 35.54 7.88
CA PRO A 114 -11.54 36.85 7.95
C PRO A 114 -10.88 37.84 6.98
N ILE A 115 -11.68 38.79 6.49
CA ILE A 115 -11.17 39.94 5.74
C ILE A 115 -10.82 41.05 6.74
N CYS A 116 -9.65 41.70 6.56
CA CYS A 116 -9.05 42.63 7.53
C CYS A 116 -9.86 43.91 7.82
N ASP A 117 -11.02 44.10 7.17
CA ASP A 117 -11.88 45.28 7.23
C ASP A 117 -13.26 45.02 7.87
N ALA A 118 -13.43 43.88 8.55
CA ALA A 118 -14.65 43.54 9.28
C ALA A 118 -14.95 44.55 10.40
N SER A 119 -15.64 45.64 10.06
CA SER A 119 -16.19 46.61 10.99
C SER A 119 -17.17 45.93 11.96
N GLY A 120 -17.26 46.42 13.20
CA GLY A 120 -17.88 45.73 14.36
C GLY A 120 -19.39 45.41 14.30
N THR A 121 -20.01 45.39 13.13
CA THR A 121 -21.39 44.90 12.96
C THR A 121 -21.50 43.70 12.01
N CYS A 122 -20.48 43.41 11.18
CA CYS A 122 -20.49 42.29 10.25
C CYS A 122 -19.10 41.66 10.08
N VAL A 123 -19.05 40.33 9.93
CA VAL A 123 -17.81 39.58 9.68
C VAL A 123 -17.89 39.01 8.27
N SER A 124 -16.96 39.44 7.40
CA SER A 124 -16.80 38.88 6.05
C SER A 124 -15.56 37.98 6.01
N SER A 125 -15.60 36.92 5.20
CA SER A 125 -14.51 35.96 5.10
C SER A 125 -14.28 35.46 3.67
N ASN A 126 -13.04 35.09 3.38
CA ASN A 126 -12.63 34.42 2.15
C ASN A 126 -12.51 32.91 2.37
N LEU A 127 -12.94 32.13 1.39
CA LEU A 127 -12.84 30.68 1.42
C LEU A 127 -11.47 30.24 0.88
N LYS A 128 -10.75 29.44 1.65
CA LYS A 128 -9.45 28.85 1.27
C LYS A 128 -9.48 27.32 1.44
N SER A 129 -8.51 26.66 0.84
CA SER A 129 -8.34 25.21 0.92
C SER A 129 -6.90 24.88 1.32
N LEU A 130 -6.75 23.95 2.27
CA LEU A 130 -5.49 23.39 2.71
C LEU A 130 -5.55 21.86 2.52
N THR A 131 -4.59 21.32 1.77
CA THR A 131 -4.45 19.86 1.62
C THR A 131 -3.27 19.36 2.43
N VAL A 132 -3.52 18.41 3.34
CA VAL A 132 -2.50 17.76 4.16
C VAL A 132 -2.60 16.24 4.04
N ASP A 133 -1.46 15.57 4.04
CA ASP A 133 -1.37 14.11 4.04
C ASP A 133 -0.85 13.67 5.42
N VAL A 134 -1.70 12.97 6.18
CA VAL A 134 -1.38 12.47 7.53
C VAL A 134 -0.89 11.01 7.43
N PRO A 135 0.41 10.72 7.61
CA PRO A 135 0.93 9.37 7.46
C PRO A 135 0.54 8.46 8.63
N PHE A 136 0.42 7.17 8.34
CA PHE A 136 0.31 6.12 9.35
C PHE A 136 1.12 4.89 8.92
N GLU A 137 1.67 4.20 9.91
CA GLU A 137 2.40 2.96 9.72
C GLU A 137 2.07 2.02 10.89
N CYS A 138 1.75 0.77 10.57
CA CYS A 138 1.49 -0.25 11.57
C CYS A 138 1.83 -1.65 11.07
N MET A 139 2.05 -2.54 12.02
CA MET A 139 2.27 -3.96 11.78
C MET A 139 1.30 -4.77 12.63
N THR A 140 0.81 -5.87 12.07
CA THR A 140 -0.07 -6.80 12.78
C THR A 140 0.25 -8.23 12.39
N VAL A 141 0.17 -9.15 13.35
CA VAL A 141 0.42 -10.56 13.11
C VAL A 141 -0.91 -11.26 12.83
N ILE A 142 -0.95 -12.06 11.77
CA ILE A 142 -2.03 -12.99 11.47
C ILE A 142 -1.57 -14.37 11.98
N PRO A 143 -2.19 -14.90 13.04
CA PRO A 143 -1.85 -16.23 13.54
C PRO A 143 -2.16 -17.31 12.50
N GLN A 144 -1.40 -18.41 12.53
CA GLN A 144 -1.54 -19.52 11.59
C GLN A 144 -2.98 -20.06 11.48
N GLY A 145 -3.65 -20.28 12.61
CA GLY A 145 -5.01 -20.85 12.66
C GLY A 145 -6.12 -19.89 12.20
N GLU A 146 -5.72 -18.70 11.76
CA GLU A 146 -6.59 -17.56 11.54
C GLU A 146 -6.54 -17.09 10.06
N PHE A 147 -5.81 -17.83 9.23
CA PHE A 147 -5.89 -17.74 7.77
C PHE A 147 -7.10 -18.53 7.26
N LEU A 148 -7.84 -17.92 6.33
CA LEU A 148 -8.95 -18.58 5.63
C LEU A 148 -8.44 -19.64 4.65
N THR A 149 -7.29 -19.37 4.02
CA THR A 149 -6.54 -20.31 3.19
C THR A 149 -5.07 -20.20 3.56
N PRO A 150 -4.33 -21.32 3.71
CA PRO A 150 -2.92 -21.27 4.03
C PRO A 150 -2.14 -20.47 2.97
N PRO A 151 -1.24 -19.57 3.39
CA PRO A 151 -0.35 -18.89 2.47
C PRO A 151 0.68 -19.86 1.89
N GLU A 152 1.05 -19.65 0.62
CA GLU A 152 2.20 -20.31 -0.01
C GLU A 152 3.47 -19.59 0.45
N ARG A 153 4.28 -20.26 1.27
CA ARG A 153 5.51 -19.68 1.85
C ARG A 153 6.67 -19.67 0.84
N PRO A 154 7.57 -18.68 0.94
CA PRO A 154 8.67 -18.54 -0.01
C PRO A 154 9.70 -19.67 0.11
N GLN A 155 10.20 -20.14 -1.03
CA GLN A 155 11.27 -21.13 -1.11
C GLN A 155 12.65 -20.47 -0.98
N LEU A 156 13.58 -21.15 -0.31
CA LEU A 156 14.95 -20.70 -0.13
C LEU A 156 15.81 -21.02 -1.35
N ASN A 157 16.58 -20.03 -1.81
CA ASN A 157 17.68 -20.29 -2.74
C ASN A 157 18.77 -21.10 -2.03
N SER A 158 19.45 -21.97 -2.78
CA SER A 158 20.59 -22.71 -2.24
C SER A 158 21.77 -22.70 -3.21
N ARG A 159 22.96 -22.63 -2.63
CA ARG A 159 24.25 -22.78 -3.30
C ARG A 159 24.99 -23.91 -2.58
N ALA A 160 25.29 -24.96 -3.31
CA ALA A 160 26.07 -26.08 -2.82
C ALA A 160 27.34 -26.20 -3.67
N GLU A 161 28.46 -26.44 -3.00
CA GLU A 161 29.75 -26.67 -3.64
C GLU A 161 30.11 -28.15 -3.47
N PHE A 162 30.84 -28.69 -4.43
CA PHE A 162 31.38 -30.04 -4.32
C PHE A 162 32.77 -30.10 -4.94
N ASP A 163 33.63 -30.88 -4.32
CA ASP A 163 35.02 -31.02 -4.73
C ASP A 163 35.30 -32.44 -5.16
N PHE A 164 36.23 -32.59 -6.10
CA PHE A 164 36.83 -33.88 -6.42
C PHE A 164 38.13 -34.06 -5.66
N PHE A 165 38.34 -35.30 -5.22
CA PHE A 165 39.57 -35.71 -4.57
C PHE A 165 40.74 -35.65 -5.56
N ARG A 166 41.86 -35.07 -5.11
CA ARG A 166 43.12 -35.03 -5.84
C ARG A 166 44.28 -35.47 -4.95
N SER A 167 45.14 -36.30 -5.51
CA SER A 167 46.44 -36.66 -4.93
C SER A 167 47.56 -35.94 -5.68
N GLN A 168 48.48 -35.32 -4.95
CA GLN A 168 49.64 -34.61 -5.53
C GLN A 168 50.92 -34.85 -4.71
N ASN A 169 52.08 -34.85 -5.36
CA ASN A 169 53.37 -34.93 -4.66
C ASN A 169 53.66 -33.65 -3.86
N LEU A 170 54.15 -33.81 -2.63
CA LEU A 170 54.44 -32.71 -1.70
C LEU A 170 55.74 -31.95 -2.00
N GLY A 171 56.58 -32.45 -2.92
CA GLY A 171 57.86 -31.85 -3.28
C GLY A 171 59.01 -32.21 -2.33
N MET A 172 60.08 -31.41 -2.32
CA MET A 172 61.25 -31.64 -1.47
C MET A 172 60.92 -31.42 0.02
N GLY A 173 61.47 -32.27 0.90
CA GLY A 173 61.26 -32.20 2.35
C GLY A 173 60.26 -33.22 2.89
N PHE A 174 59.63 -34.00 2.02
CA PHE A 174 58.71 -35.09 2.39
C PHE A 174 59.19 -36.43 1.80
N PRO A 175 59.03 -37.56 2.52
CA PRO A 175 59.29 -38.90 1.98
C PRO A 175 58.49 -39.19 0.71
N GLU A 176 59.06 -39.99 -0.22
CA GLU A 176 58.45 -40.30 -1.53
C GLU A 176 57.09 -41.00 -1.44
N LYS A 177 56.83 -41.68 -0.32
CA LYS A 177 55.56 -42.36 -0.03
C LYS A 177 54.43 -41.41 0.41
N ASP A 178 54.74 -40.16 0.74
CA ASP A 178 53.76 -39.20 1.28
C ASP A 178 53.19 -38.32 0.16
N HIS A 179 51.86 -38.23 0.10
CA HIS A 179 51.14 -37.43 -0.89
C HIS A 179 50.20 -36.42 -0.22
N LEU A 180 49.98 -35.27 -0.87
CA LEU A 180 48.92 -34.33 -0.53
C LEU A 180 47.59 -34.90 -1.03
N LEU A 181 46.70 -35.21 -0.10
CA LEU A 181 45.37 -35.74 -0.37
C LEU A 181 44.34 -34.65 -0.02
N SER A 182 43.92 -33.87 -1.01
CA SER A 182 43.06 -32.69 -0.80
C SER A 182 42.10 -32.48 -1.97
N SER A 183 41.22 -31.48 -1.86
CA SER A 183 40.41 -30.99 -2.97
C SER A 183 41.24 -30.22 -4.01
N ASP A 184 40.85 -30.31 -5.28
CA ASP A 184 41.52 -29.61 -6.37
C ASP A 184 41.11 -28.13 -6.45
N LEU A 185 41.95 -27.24 -5.90
CA LEU A 185 41.71 -25.78 -5.90
C LEU A 185 41.69 -25.13 -7.30
N SER A 186 42.13 -25.85 -8.35
CA SER A 186 42.11 -25.33 -9.72
C SER A 186 40.74 -25.49 -10.42
N GLN A 187 39.84 -26.26 -9.82
CA GLN A 187 38.51 -26.51 -10.35
C GLN A 187 37.45 -26.09 -9.33
N PHE A 188 36.41 -25.40 -9.78
CA PHE A 188 35.33 -24.92 -8.91
C PHE A 188 34.01 -25.49 -9.42
N HIS A 189 33.40 -26.40 -8.64
CA HIS A 189 32.11 -26.98 -9.00
C HIS A 189 31.04 -26.54 -8.02
N GLN A 190 29.93 -26.05 -8.58
CA GLN A 190 28.83 -25.52 -7.81
C GLN A 190 27.49 -25.89 -8.42
N ARG A 191 26.50 -26.09 -7.56
CA ARG A 191 25.10 -26.22 -7.91
C ARG A 191 24.34 -25.05 -7.28
N ASN A 192 23.71 -24.24 -8.12
CA ASN A 192 22.89 -23.12 -7.71
C ASN A 192 21.42 -23.42 -8.02
N ILE A 193 20.54 -23.24 -7.03
CA ILE A 193 19.09 -23.35 -7.19
C ILE A 193 18.47 -22.02 -6.76
N ALA A 194 17.68 -21.43 -7.64
CA ALA A 194 16.98 -20.17 -7.40
C ALA A 194 15.47 -20.34 -7.57
N PHE A 195 14.70 -19.74 -6.66
CA PHE A 195 13.25 -19.70 -6.68
C PHE A 195 12.77 -18.25 -6.78
N TYR A 196 11.77 -18.02 -7.63
CA TYR A 196 11.17 -16.71 -7.85
C TYR A 196 9.82 -16.65 -7.14
N ASN A 197 9.83 -16.29 -5.85
CA ASN A 197 8.65 -16.23 -5.01
C ASN A 197 7.80 -15.01 -5.33
N GLN A 198 6.47 -15.18 -5.44
CA GLN A 198 5.55 -14.07 -5.65
C GLN A 198 5.10 -13.46 -4.32
N PHE A 199 5.10 -12.12 -4.24
CA PHE A 199 4.57 -11.42 -3.08
C PHE A 199 3.05 -11.52 -2.99
N PRO A 200 2.50 -11.77 -1.80
CA PRO A 200 1.10 -11.47 -1.51
C PRO A 200 0.81 -9.98 -1.69
N PHE A 201 -0.43 -9.65 -2.03
CA PHE A 201 -0.90 -8.28 -2.20
C PHE A 201 -2.20 -8.06 -1.44
N CYS A 202 -2.64 -6.81 -1.35
CA CYS A 202 -3.86 -6.50 -0.60
C CYS A 202 -4.77 -5.53 -1.33
N GLU A 203 -6.04 -5.60 -0.99
CA GLU A 203 -7.08 -4.69 -1.43
C GLU A 203 -7.74 -4.05 -0.20
N ILE A 204 -8.09 -2.77 -0.30
CA ILE A 204 -8.88 -2.07 0.72
C ILE A 204 -10.35 -2.30 0.39
N LEU A 205 -11.10 -2.83 1.35
CA LEU A 205 -12.54 -3.03 1.21
C LEU A 205 -13.32 -1.84 1.76
N SER A 206 -12.92 -1.32 2.92
CA SER A 206 -13.61 -0.20 3.56
C SER A 206 -12.70 0.54 4.53
N HIS A 207 -13.10 1.76 4.90
CA HIS A 207 -12.50 2.51 5.99
C HIS A 207 -13.56 3.30 6.75
N ASN A 208 -13.27 3.57 8.02
CA ASN A 208 -14.06 4.37 8.93
C ASN A 208 -13.09 5.21 9.76
N ILE A 209 -13.38 6.50 9.90
CA ILE A 209 -12.59 7.45 10.67
C ILE A 209 -13.49 8.04 11.74
N LEU A 210 -13.06 7.93 12.99
CA LEU A 210 -13.66 8.64 14.13
C LEU A 210 -12.63 9.65 14.62
N GLU A 211 -13.00 10.92 14.78
CA GLU A 211 -12.03 11.98 15.12
C GLU A 211 -12.58 13.03 16.07
N TRP A 212 -11.64 13.74 16.71
CA TRP A 212 -11.86 14.89 17.57
C TRP A 212 -10.84 15.97 17.24
N ASP A 213 -11.35 17.15 16.89
CA ASP A 213 -10.57 18.33 16.51
C ASP A 213 -10.69 19.41 17.60
N GLU A 214 -9.54 19.92 18.05
CA GLU A 214 -9.46 20.96 19.09
C GLU A 214 -8.62 22.14 18.57
N ALA A 215 -9.21 23.34 18.51
CA ALA A 215 -8.47 24.57 18.21
C ALA A 215 -7.67 25.02 19.45
N LEU A 216 -6.35 25.17 19.31
CA LEU A 216 -5.46 25.41 20.46
C LEU A 216 -5.31 26.90 20.83
N ASP A 217 -5.39 27.78 19.84
CA ASP A 217 -5.00 29.18 19.94
C ASP A 217 -6.11 30.13 19.48
N ARG A 218 -7.38 29.74 19.72
CA ARG A 218 -8.53 30.57 19.37
C ARG A 218 -8.53 31.86 20.16
N GLN A 219 -8.49 32.99 19.46
CA GLN A 219 -8.56 34.34 20.03
C GLN A 219 -9.76 35.07 19.44
N PRO A 220 -10.45 35.92 20.23
CA PRO A 220 -11.56 36.71 19.72
C PRO A 220 -11.08 37.68 18.63
N LEU A 221 -11.96 38.03 17.69
CA LEU A 221 -11.66 39.06 16.70
C LEU A 221 -11.43 40.42 17.38
N PRO A 222 -10.50 41.25 16.86
CA PRO A 222 -10.24 42.57 17.42
C PRO A 222 -11.43 43.53 17.21
N GLY A 223 -11.72 44.38 18.20
CA GLY A 223 -12.77 45.41 18.15
C GLY A 223 -14.13 44.96 18.73
N ASN A 224 -15.20 45.71 18.42
CA ASN A 224 -16.59 45.34 18.78
C ASN A 224 -17.11 44.21 17.87
N ALA A 225 -16.30 43.20 17.56
CA ALA A 225 -16.73 42.07 16.76
C ALA A 225 -17.80 41.25 17.50
N PRO A 226 -18.64 40.48 16.78
CA PRO A 226 -19.67 39.65 17.40
C PRO A 226 -19.09 38.69 18.46
N PHE A 227 -19.84 38.49 19.54
CA PHE A 227 -19.40 37.91 20.82
C PHE A 227 -18.78 36.50 20.74
N GLU A 228 -19.04 35.72 19.69
CA GLU A 228 -18.53 34.34 19.53
C GLU A 228 -17.49 34.18 18.41
N GLU A 229 -17.19 35.27 17.69
CA GLU A 229 -16.28 35.24 16.54
C GLU A 229 -14.83 35.32 16.99
N GLY A 230 -14.01 34.41 16.46
CA GLY A 230 -12.60 34.33 16.80
C GLY A 230 -11.84 33.47 15.82
N THR A 231 -10.54 33.69 15.76
CA THR A 231 -9.66 32.99 14.85
C THR A 231 -8.65 32.13 15.58
N PHE A 232 -8.26 31.03 14.97
CA PHE A 232 -7.16 30.18 15.41
C PHE A 232 -6.22 29.90 14.23
N THR A 233 -5.00 29.44 14.51
CA THR A 233 -4.06 29.01 13.46
C THR A 233 -3.65 27.55 13.60
N ARG A 234 -3.97 26.92 14.73
CA ARG A 234 -3.53 25.57 15.07
C ARG A 234 -4.68 24.70 15.56
N ILE A 235 -4.77 23.50 15.01
CA ILE A 235 -5.67 22.45 15.48
C ILE A 235 -4.85 21.24 15.89
N VAL A 236 -5.20 20.65 17.04
CA VAL A 236 -4.84 19.29 17.39
C VAL A 236 -5.99 18.37 17.05
N GLU A 237 -5.69 17.37 16.25
CA GLU A 237 -6.63 16.35 15.83
C GLU A 237 -6.21 15.00 16.41
N LYS A 238 -7.16 14.29 16.99
CA LYS A 238 -7.02 12.90 17.43
C LYS A 238 -8.00 12.06 16.63
N MET A 239 -7.53 11.05 15.91
CA MET A 239 -8.40 10.17 15.13
C MET A 239 -8.11 8.69 15.33
N VAL A 240 -9.17 7.89 15.29
CA VAL A 240 -9.16 6.43 15.22
C VAL A 240 -9.49 6.06 13.78
N LEU A 241 -8.49 5.61 13.04
CA LEU A 241 -8.63 5.08 11.70
C LEU A 241 -8.85 3.57 11.77
N ARG A 242 -10.00 3.10 11.28
CA ARG A 242 -10.32 1.68 11.09
C ARG A 242 -10.43 1.40 9.61
N PHE A 243 -9.73 0.39 9.11
CA PHE A 243 -9.85 0.01 7.70
C PHE A 243 -9.79 -1.50 7.56
N THR A 244 -10.63 -2.02 6.66
CA THR A 244 -10.71 -3.45 6.36
C THR A 244 -9.94 -3.72 5.09
N ILE A 245 -9.00 -4.64 5.19
CA ILE A 245 -8.15 -5.10 4.09
C ILE A 245 -8.36 -6.57 3.83
N LYS A 246 -8.30 -6.91 2.55
CA LYS A 246 -8.30 -8.28 2.05
C LYS A 246 -6.89 -8.60 1.60
N VAL A 247 -6.30 -9.64 2.19
CA VAL A 247 -4.97 -10.13 1.85
C VAL A 247 -5.12 -11.29 0.87
N LEU A 248 -4.45 -11.19 -0.26
CA LEU A 248 -4.58 -12.08 -1.41
C LEU A 248 -3.23 -12.61 -1.83
N GLN A 249 -3.22 -13.83 -2.38
CA GLN A 249 -2.04 -14.42 -3.00
C GLN A 249 -2.45 -15.22 -4.23
N ASN A 250 -1.73 -15.05 -5.33
CA ASN A 250 -1.95 -15.85 -6.53
C ASN A 250 -1.41 -17.26 -6.32
N GLN A 251 -2.32 -18.23 -6.14
CA GLN A 251 -1.97 -19.63 -5.89
C GLN A 251 -2.48 -20.52 -7.03
N GLN A 252 -1.86 -21.69 -7.19
CA GLN A 252 -2.38 -22.74 -8.07
C GLN A 252 -3.43 -23.56 -7.34
N VAL A 253 -4.66 -23.54 -7.84
CA VAL A 253 -5.80 -24.23 -7.23
C VAL A 253 -6.37 -25.23 -8.21
N ARG A 254 -6.69 -26.43 -7.72
CA ARG A 254 -7.43 -27.44 -8.49
C ARG A 254 -8.92 -27.21 -8.32
N VAL A 255 -9.61 -26.98 -9.43
CA VAL A 255 -11.07 -26.79 -9.47
C VAL A 255 -11.71 -27.81 -10.41
N THR A 256 -12.97 -28.15 -10.13
CA THR A 256 -13.78 -28.97 -11.03
C THR A 256 -14.75 -28.05 -11.73
N ALA A 257 -14.56 -27.85 -13.04
CA ALA A 257 -15.53 -27.14 -13.88
C ALA A 257 -16.72 -28.07 -14.12
N ILE A 258 -17.89 -27.67 -13.60
CA ILE A 258 -19.18 -28.37 -13.74
C ILE A 258 -19.83 -27.93 -15.05
#